data_AF-A0A484DN12-F1
#
_entry.id   AF-A0A484DN12-F1
#
_cell.length_a   1.000
_cell.length_b   1.000
_cell.length_c   1.000
_cell.angle_alpha   90.00
_cell.angle_beta   90.00
_cell.angle_gamma   90.00
#
_symmetry.space_group_name_H-M   'P 1'
#
loop_
_entity.id
_entity.type
_entity.pdbx_description
1 polymer ?
#
loop_
_entity_poly.entity_id
_entity_poly.type
_entity_poly.pdbx_seq_one_letter_code
_entity_poly.pdbx_strand_id
1 'polypeptide(L)'
;MARLWHLMLLCWAWSPLCLPSSVSFLGTPQQCEKAPFVPGYNLGGEGFDIVTMERKGAYVIDTETWKLGNGTCRLYTNSYMNRESQKVPAAMVDWRTLPKCSLKVSGIQYDSVETLVNDSTSSVSNDWKIGLEIPVHPSVTLGVGFGGSHSKDSTFAMQKSKQDHYNFFRHSVYCSFYR
;
A
#
# COMPACT_ATOMS: atom_id res chain seq x y z
N MET A 1 40.80 -10.78 -35.07
CA MET A 1 39.33 -10.58 -34.94
C MET A 1 38.62 -11.75 -34.23
N ALA A 2 38.99 -13.02 -34.45
CA ALA A 2 38.33 -14.16 -33.78
C ALA A 2 38.48 -14.20 -32.24
N ARG A 3 39.62 -13.79 -31.68
CA ARG A 3 39.85 -13.79 -30.21
C ARG A 3 38.96 -12.81 -29.43
N LEU A 4 38.61 -11.66 -30.03
CA LEU A 4 37.76 -10.65 -29.38
C LEU A 4 36.30 -11.13 -29.28
N TRP A 5 35.86 -11.90 -30.28
CA TRP A 5 34.53 -12.50 -30.32
C TRP A 5 34.34 -13.59 -29.27
N HIS A 6 35.37 -14.41 -29.03
CA HIS A 6 35.35 -15.41 -27.96
C HIS A 6 35.33 -14.75 -26.56
N LEU A 7 36.07 -13.66 -26.37
CA LEU A 7 36.03 -12.86 -25.13
C LEU A 7 34.64 -12.25 -24.86
N MET A 8 33.96 -11.76 -25.91
CA MET A 8 32.59 -11.25 -25.79
C MET A 8 31.58 -12.35 -25.42
N LEU A 9 31.70 -13.54 -26.00
CA LEU A 9 30.81 -14.68 -25.69
C LEU A 9 30.99 -15.20 -24.25
N LEU A 10 32.24 -15.21 -23.74
CA LEU A 10 32.54 -15.57 -22.35
C LEU A 10 31.98 -14.55 -21.34
N CYS A 11 31.98 -13.25 -21.66
CA CYS A 11 31.37 -12.22 -20.80
C CYS A 11 29.84 -12.30 -20.72
N TRP A 12 29.16 -12.79 -21.77
CA TRP A 12 27.71 -13.01 -21.76
C TRP A 12 27.32 -14.24 -20.92
N ALA A 13 28.15 -15.30 -20.92
CA ALA A 13 27.91 -16.50 -20.12
C ALA A 13 28.16 -16.29 -18.62
N TRP A 14 28.94 -15.27 -18.24
CA TRP A 14 29.27 -14.92 -16.85
C TRP A 14 28.63 -13.62 -16.36
N SER A 15 27.66 -13.09 -17.09
CA SER A 15 26.85 -12.01 -16.53
C SER A 15 26.11 -12.59 -15.33
N PRO A 16 26.40 -12.14 -14.09
CA PRO A 16 25.68 -12.63 -12.92
C PRO A 16 24.20 -12.34 -13.19
N LEU A 17 23.37 -13.37 -13.06
CA LEU A 17 21.92 -13.19 -13.04
C LEU A 17 21.62 -12.17 -11.95
N CYS A 18 21.45 -10.91 -12.34
CA CYS A 18 20.89 -9.88 -11.49
C CYS A 18 19.45 -10.30 -11.25
N LEU A 19 19.25 -11.17 -10.25
CA LEU A 19 17.93 -11.46 -9.70
C LEU A 19 17.35 -10.10 -9.31
N PRO A 20 16.28 -9.65 -9.97
CA PRO A 20 15.66 -8.40 -9.59
C PRO A 20 15.19 -8.52 -8.13
N SER A 21 15.26 -7.42 -7.37
CA SER A 21 14.78 -7.33 -5.98
C SER A 21 13.31 -7.75 -5.80
N SER A 22 12.58 -7.97 -6.90
CA SER A 22 11.19 -8.40 -6.94
C SER A 22 10.98 -9.91 -7.00
N VAL A 23 12.03 -10.73 -7.11
CA VAL A 23 11.88 -12.19 -7.21
C VAL A 23 11.99 -12.82 -5.81
N SER A 24 10.93 -13.50 -5.38
CA SER A 24 10.95 -14.28 -4.15
C SER A 24 11.78 -15.54 -4.30
N PHE A 25 12.36 -16.01 -3.21
CA PHE A 25 12.97 -17.34 -3.12
C PHE A 25 12.52 -18.06 -1.85
N LEU A 26 12.64 -19.38 -1.84
CA LEU A 26 12.31 -20.19 -0.66
C LEU A 26 13.50 -20.19 0.30
N GLY A 27 13.25 -19.74 1.53
CA GLY A 27 14.21 -19.80 2.62
C GLY A 27 14.20 -21.16 3.31
N THR A 28 15.37 -21.58 3.80
CA THR A 28 15.48 -22.73 4.73
C THR A 28 14.87 -22.37 6.09
N PRO A 29 14.49 -23.34 6.93
CA PRO A 29 13.91 -23.06 8.25
C PRO A 29 14.74 -22.09 9.10
N GLN A 30 16.07 -22.27 9.15
CA GLN A 30 16.98 -21.37 9.88
C GLN A 30 17.01 -19.94 9.30
N GLN A 31 16.99 -19.80 7.96
CA GLN A 31 16.94 -18.48 7.33
C GLN A 31 15.62 -17.78 7.65
N CYS A 32 14.51 -18.50 7.63
CA CYS A 32 13.18 -17.97 7.88
C CYS A 32 12.94 -17.57 9.34
N GLU A 33 13.52 -18.29 10.30
CA GLU A 33 13.48 -17.92 11.70
C GLU A 33 14.24 -16.61 11.96
N LYS A 34 15.42 -16.46 11.34
CA LYS A 34 16.28 -15.27 11.51
C LYS A 34 15.80 -14.05 10.73
N ALA A 35 15.20 -14.23 9.55
CA ALA A 35 14.80 -13.12 8.69
C ALA A 35 13.70 -12.28 9.36
N PRO A 36 13.82 -10.94 9.39
CA PRO A 36 12.74 -10.07 9.85
C PRO A 36 11.62 -10.01 8.81
N PHE A 37 10.45 -9.55 9.23
CA PHE A 37 9.36 -9.25 8.30
C PHE A 37 9.67 -8.02 7.45
N VAL A 38 9.06 -7.96 6.26
CA VAL A 38 9.04 -6.75 5.44
C VAL A 38 8.34 -5.59 6.18
N PRO A 39 8.74 -4.33 5.93
CA PRO A 39 8.08 -3.18 6.55
C PRO A 39 6.58 -3.13 6.27
N GLY A 40 5.76 -2.95 7.31
CA GLY A 40 4.30 -2.83 7.19
C GLY A 40 3.57 -4.13 6.84
N TYR A 41 4.17 -5.30 7.04
CA TYR A 41 3.59 -6.62 6.69
C TYR A 41 2.17 -6.87 7.24
N ASN A 42 1.82 -6.27 8.37
CA ASN A 42 0.54 -6.45 9.03
C ASN A 42 -0.56 -5.50 8.53
N LEU A 43 -0.23 -4.47 7.75
CA LEU A 43 -1.22 -3.47 7.30
C LEU A 43 -2.27 -4.07 6.36
N GLY A 44 -1.89 -5.04 5.52
CA GLY A 44 -2.79 -5.64 4.53
C GLY A 44 -3.89 -6.53 5.11
N GLY A 45 -3.83 -6.88 6.39
CA GLY A 45 -4.84 -7.67 7.09
C GLY A 45 -5.62 -6.91 8.15
N GLU A 46 -5.29 -5.65 8.40
CA GLU A 46 -5.95 -4.80 9.40
C GLU A 46 -7.29 -4.28 8.85
N GLY A 47 -8.35 -4.39 9.66
CA GLY A 47 -9.67 -3.84 9.32
C GLY A 47 -9.62 -2.32 9.21
N PHE A 48 -10.39 -1.79 8.26
CA PHE A 48 -10.45 -0.36 7.97
C PHE A 48 -11.90 0.14 8.01
N ASP A 49 -12.14 1.22 8.74
CA ASP A 49 -13.44 1.88 8.78
C ASP A 49 -13.53 2.90 7.64
N ILE A 50 -14.38 2.62 6.66
CA ILE A 50 -14.57 3.52 5.52
C ILE A 50 -15.25 4.85 5.91
N VAL A 51 -16.03 4.88 6.99
CA VAL A 51 -16.81 6.04 7.45
C VAL A 51 -15.91 7.04 8.17
N THR A 52 -15.02 6.54 9.03
CA THR A 52 -14.05 7.39 9.76
C THR A 52 -12.71 7.53 9.05
N MET A 53 -12.43 6.70 8.04
CA MET A 53 -11.14 6.58 7.35
C MET A 53 -9.99 6.19 8.30
N GLU A 54 -10.29 5.35 9.28
CA GLU A 54 -9.33 4.91 10.31
C GLU A 54 -9.16 3.40 10.35
N ARG A 55 -7.95 2.97 10.73
CA ARG A 55 -7.63 1.56 10.96
C ARG A 55 -8.21 1.10 12.30
N LYS A 56 -8.71 -0.12 12.36
CA LYS A 56 -9.41 -0.67 13.52
C LYS A 56 -8.50 -1.39 14.53
N GLY A 57 -7.24 -1.68 14.19
CA GLY A 57 -6.35 -2.49 15.04
C GLY A 57 -6.80 -3.95 15.22
N ALA A 58 -7.81 -4.39 14.46
CA ALA A 58 -8.30 -5.76 14.44
C ALA A 58 -7.96 -6.40 13.09
N TYR A 59 -7.48 -7.64 13.10
CA TYR A 59 -6.95 -8.30 11.91
C TYR A 59 -7.93 -9.36 11.40
N VAL A 60 -8.36 -9.20 10.14
CA VAL A 60 -9.28 -10.11 9.45
C VAL A 60 -8.54 -11.14 8.59
N ILE A 61 -7.27 -10.89 8.29
CA ILE A 61 -6.37 -11.80 7.57
C ILE A 61 -5.18 -12.08 8.48
N ASP A 62 -4.78 -13.35 8.59
CA ASP A 62 -3.57 -13.75 9.29
C ASP A 62 -2.33 -13.25 8.55
N THR A 63 -1.69 -12.22 9.13
CA THR A 63 -0.43 -11.66 8.67
C THR A 63 0.77 -12.11 9.50
N GLU A 64 0.59 -12.96 10.50
CA GLU A 64 1.65 -13.41 11.40
C GLU A 64 2.25 -14.75 10.94
N THR A 65 1.42 -15.63 10.38
CA THR A 65 1.90 -16.90 9.85
C THR A 65 2.73 -16.67 8.58
N TRP A 66 4.04 -16.91 8.67
CA TRP A 66 4.98 -16.86 7.55
C TRP A 66 5.41 -18.26 7.08
N LYS A 67 5.21 -19.27 7.91
CA LYS A 67 5.64 -20.65 7.64
C LYS A 67 4.80 -21.23 6.51
N LEU A 68 5.50 -21.73 5.50
CA LEU A 68 4.97 -22.67 4.53
C LEU A 68 5.18 -24.10 5.06
N GLY A 69 4.89 -25.10 4.22
CA GLY A 69 5.21 -26.50 4.54
C GLY A 69 6.68 -26.70 4.90
N ASN A 70 6.95 -27.65 5.80
CA ASN A 70 8.29 -28.05 6.24
C ASN A 70 9.13 -26.93 6.91
N GLY A 71 8.48 -25.88 7.44
CA GLY A 71 9.15 -24.77 8.13
C GLY A 71 9.85 -23.77 7.20
N THR A 72 9.64 -23.89 5.89
CA THR A 72 10.16 -22.96 4.89
C THR A 72 9.33 -21.67 4.84
N CYS A 73 9.80 -20.65 4.11
CA CYS A 73 9.07 -19.38 3.94
C CYS A 73 9.43 -18.71 2.61
N ARG A 74 8.60 -17.75 2.19
CA ARG A 74 8.93 -16.82 1.10
C ARG A 74 9.82 -15.69 1.63
N LEU A 75 11.00 -15.56 1.04
CA LEU A 75 11.95 -14.47 1.28
C LEU A 75 12.07 -13.57 0.06
N TYR A 76 12.30 -12.29 0.30
CA TYR A 76 12.62 -11.29 -0.71
C TYR A 76 13.84 -10.49 -0.29
N THR A 77 14.63 -10.05 -1.27
CA THR A 77 15.78 -9.17 -1.05
C THR A 77 15.32 -7.71 -1.11
N ASN A 78 15.30 -7.02 0.02
CA ASN A 78 14.82 -5.63 0.06
C ASN A 78 15.94 -4.63 -0.26
N SER A 79 15.90 -4.06 -1.48
CA SER A 79 16.90 -3.07 -1.91
C SER A 79 16.89 -1.76 -1.12
N TYR A 80 15.79 -1.44 -0.42
CA TYR A 80 15.69 -0.27 0.45
C TYR A 80 16.27 -0.52 1.86
N MET A 81 16.54 -1.77 2.22
CA MET A 81 17.01 -2.18 3.55
C MET A 81 18.35 -2.90 3.44
N ASN A 82 19.35 -2.27 2.81
CA ASN A 82 20.69 -2.82 2.63
C ASN A 82 20.73 -4.21 1.96
N ARG A 83 19.74 -4.53 1.11
CA ARG A 83 19.58 -5.86 0.48
C ARG A 83 19.42 -7.01 1.50
N GLU A 84 18.84 -6.71 2.66
CA GLU A 84 18.50 -7.72 3.65
C GLU A 84 17.42 -8.67 3.10
N SER A 85 17.56 -9.96 3.41
CA SER A 85 16.55 -10.96 3.16
C SER A 85 15.43 -10.85 4.20
N GLN A 86 14.23 -10.54 3.74
CA GLN A 86 13.06 -10.32 4.60
C GLN A 86 11.94 -11.30 4.24
N LYS A 87 11.23 -11.79 5.25
CA LYS A 87 10.10 -12.70 5.08
C LYS A 87 8.78 -11.96 4.94
N VAL A 88 7.84 -12.60 4.27
CA VAL A 88 6.46 -12.12 4.13
C VAL A 88 5.48 -13.10 4.78
N PRO A 89 4.28 -12.63 5.15
CA PRO A 89 3.20 -13.53 5.56
C PRO A 89 2.85 -14.52 4.45
N ALA A 90 2.43 -15.73 4.82
CA ALA A 90 2.03 -16.77 3.88
C ALA A 90 0.86 -16.31 2.99
N ALA A 91 -0.06 -15.48 3.53
CA ALA A 91 -1.17 -14.90 2.80
C ALA A 91 -0.78 -13.82 1.77
N MET A 92 0.45 -13.30 1.81
CA MET A 92 0.92 -12.22 0.91
C MET A 92 1.60 -12.80 -0.33
N VAL A 93 1.08 -12.50 -1.53
CA VAL A 93 1.51 -13.18 -2.78
C VAL A 93 2.33 -12.30 -3.75
N ASP A 94 2.28 -10.96 -3.64
CA ASP A 94 2.83 -10.04 -4.67
C ASP A 94 3.75 -8.93 -4.12
N TRP A 95 4.39 -9.16 -2.97
CA TRP A 95 5.28 -8.15 -2.38
C TRP A 95 6.46 -7.82 -3.31
N ARG A 96 6.72 -6.53 -3.53
CA ARG A 96 7.90 -6.07 -4.26
C ARG A 96 8.30 -4.65 -3.91
N THR A 97 9.60 -4.37 -4.02
CA THR A 97 10.13 -3.00 -4.00
C THR A 97 9.83 -2.29 -5.33
N LEU A 98 9.33 -1.06 -5.26
CA LEU A 98 9.11 -0.21 -6.43
C LEU A 98 10.38 0.62 -6.69
N PRO A 99 10.99 0.60 -7.88
CA PRO A 99 12.35 1.12 -8.09
C PRO A 99 12.47 2.65 -8.07
N LYS A 100 11.35 3.38 -8.17
CA LYS A 100 11.34 4.84 -8.27
C LYS A 100 10.20 5.40 -7.43
N CYS A 101 10.58 6.18 -6.43
CA CYS A 101 9.69 7.17 -5.86
C CYS A 101 9.97 8.52 -6.50
N SER A 102 8.94 9.11 -7.12
CA SER A 102 8.96 10.50 -7.54
C SER A 102 8.25 11.30 -6.46
N LEU A 103 9.00 12.14 -5.74
CA LEU A 103 8.43 13.09 -4.80
C LEU A 103 7.57 14.09 -5.57
N LYS A 104 6.25 13.85 -5.55
CA LYS A 104 5.25 14.71 -6.18
C LYS A 104 4.51 15.46 -5.10
N VAL A 105 4.49 16.78 -5.22
CA VAL A 105 3.62 17.65 -4.43
C VAL A 105 2.34 17.85 -5.22
N SER A 106 1.20 17.54 -4.63
CA SER A 106 -0.11 17.94 -5.16
C SER A 106 -0.73 18.99 -4.25
N GLY A 107 -1.41 19.96 -4.85
CA GLY A 107 -2.21 20.96 -4.16
C GLY A 107 -3.60 20.98 -4.78
N ILE A 108 -4.63 20.83 -3.95
CA ILE A 108 -6.02 20.84 -4.38
C ILE A 108 -6.77 21.85 -3.51
N GLN A 109 -7.60 22.67 -4.15
CA GLN A 109 -8.53 23.58 -3.48
C GLN A 109 -9.94 22.98 -3.52
N TYR A 110 -10.65 23.07 -2.40
CA TYR A 110 -12.05 22.67 -2.27
C TYR A 110 -12.87 23.87 -1.82
N ASP A 111 -13.99 24.05 -2.51
CA ASP A 111 -14.98 25.10 -2.27
C ASP A 111 -16.04 24.69 -1.23
N SER A 112 -16.08 23.41 -0.86
CA SER A 112 -17.06 22.89 0.09
C SER A 112 -16.49 21.73 0.92
N VAL A 113 -17.18 21.43 2.01
CA VAL A 113 -16.93 20.23 2.82
C VAL A 113 -17.15 18.97 1.98
N GLU A 114 -18.19 18.94 1.14
CA GLU A 114 -18.55 17.75 0.35
C GLU A 114 -17.43 17.40 -0.64
N THR A 115 -16.88 18.38 -1.36
CA THR A 115 -15.80 18.14 -2.32
C THR A 115 -14.52 17.69 -1.63
N LEU A 116 -14.18 18.25 -0.45
CA LEU A 116 -13.06 17.79 0.37
C LEU A 116 -13.25 16.34 0.85
N VAL A 117 -14.42 16.02 1.40
CA VAL A 117 -14.71 14.68 1.97
C VAL A 117 -14.72 13.62 0.88
N ASN A 118 -15.35 13.89 -0.26
CA ASN A 118 -15.32 12.96 -1.39
C ASN A 118 -13.87 12.67 -1.84
N ASP A 119 -13.01 13.68 -1.93
CA ASP A 119 -11.59 13.46 -2.27
C ASP A 119 -10.74 12.87 -1.13
N SER A 120 -11.19 12.92 0.13
CA SER A 120 -10.53 12.18 1.21
C SER A 120 -10.61 10.66 0.97
N THR A 121 -11.71 10.20 0.36
CA THR A 121 -11.94 8.78 0.06
C THR A 121 -11.22 8.29 -1.19
N SER A 122 -10.60 9.18 -1.99
CA SER A 122 -9.90 8.81 -3.23
C SER A 122 -8.66 7.94 -3.02
N SER A 123 -8.21 7.78 -1.76
CA SER A 123 -7.17 6.83 -1.36
C SER A 123 -7.63 5.37 -1.41
N VAL A 124 -8.95 5.11 -1.42
CA VAL A 124 -9.54 3.78 -1.55
C VAL A 124 -9.72 3.48 -3.03
N SER A 125 -8.90 2.56 -3.56
CA SER A 125 -8.80 2.31 -5.00
C SER A 125 -9.81 1.31 -5.56
N ASN A 126 -10.48 0.53 -4.69
CA ASN A 126 -11.53 -0.40 -5.09
C ASN A 126 -12.93 0.22 -4.93
N ASP A 127 -13.92 -0.40 -5.57
CA ASP A 127 -15.31 -0.10 -5.28
C ASP A 127 -15.74 -0.86 -4.02
N TRP A 128 -15.51 -0.22 -2.87
CA TRP A 128 -15.84 -0.76 -1.56
C TRP A 128 -17.35 -0.96 -1.32
N LYS A 129 -18.21 -0.41 -2.20
CA LYS A 129 -19.67 -0.51 -2.07
C LYS A 129 -20.22 -1.81 -2.65
N ILE A 130 -19.44 -2.53 -3.46
CA ILE A 130 -19.89 -3.77 -4.10
C ILE A 130 -20.31 -4.79 -3.04
N GLY A 131 -21.52 -5.34 -3.20
CA GLY A 131 -22.06 -6.35 -2.29
C GLY A 131 -22.60 -5.81 -0.97
N LEU A 132 -22.62 -4.48 -0.78
CA LEU A 132 -23.22 -3.84 0.39
C LEU A 132 -24.58 -3.23 0.06
N GLU A 133 -25.57 -3.50 0.90
CA GLU A 133 -26.84 -2.76 0.89
C GLU A 133 -26.64 -1.45 1.66
N ILE A 134 -26.35 -0.36 0.94
CA ILE A 134 -26.24 0.97 1.53
C ILE A 134 -27.63 1.60 1.50
N PRO A 135 -28.29 1.81 2.66
CA PRO A 135 -29.64 2.35 2.70
C PRO A 135 -29.60 3.83 2.33
N VAL A 136 -29.82 4.15 1.05
CA VAL A 136 -30.08 5.51 0.60
C VAL A 136 -31.58 5.70 0.61
N HIS A 137 -32.09 6.53 1.52
CA HIS A 137 -33.50 6.84 1.54
C HIS A 137 -33.89 7.51 0.21
N PRO A 138 -34.94 7.06 -0.50
CA PRO A 138 -35.29 7.59 -1.83
C PRO A 138 -35.67 9.10 -1.83
N SER A 139 -35.92 9.67 -0.66
CA SER A 139 -36.16 11.11 -0.43
C SER A 139 -34.88 11.95 -0.34
N VAL A 140 -33.70 11.34 -0.33
CA VAL A 140 -32.42 12.03 -0.23
C VAL A 140 -31.87 12.28 -1.63
N THR A 141 -32.07 13.51 -2.12
CA THR A 141 -31.53 14.00 -3.41
C THR A 141 -30.12 14.60 -3.29
N LEU A 142 -29.54 14.67 -2.08
CA LEU A 142 -28.21 15.22 -1.82
C LEU A 142 -27.12 14.14 -1.96
N GLY A 143 -25.94 14.53 -2.44
CA GLY A 143 -24.74 13.69 -2.56
C GLY A 143 -24.22 13.19 -1.21
N VAL A 144 -24.86 12.17 -0.64
CA VAL A 144 -24.42 11.56 0.62
C VAL A 144 -23.12 10.78 0.38
N GLY A 145 -22.00 11.42 0.66
CA GLY A 145 -20.72 10.75 0.84
C GLY A 145 -20.73 9.95 2.14
N PHE A 146 -20.93 8.63 2.07
CA PHE A 146 -20.84 7.75 3.24
C PHE A 146 -19.40 7.58 3.71
N GLY A 147 -18.48 7.34 2.76
CA GLY A 147 -17.06 7.23 3.04
C GLY A 147 -16.50 8.57 3.53
N GLY A 148 -15.68 8.52 4.58
CA GLY A 148 -15.07 9.71 5.17
C GLY A 148 -16.03 10.68 5.86
N SER A 149 -17.33 10.38 5.94
CA SER A 149 -18.33 11.30 6.55
C SER A 149 -18.02 11.67 8.00
N HIS A 150 -17.34 10.79 8.75
CA HIS A 150 -16.92 11.01 10.13
C HIS A 150 -15.38 11.00 10.28
N SER A 151 -14.68 11.29 9.18
CA SER A 151 -13.22 11.46 9.22
C SER A 151 -12.81 12.71 9.99
N LYS A 152 -11.52 12.81 10.31
CA LYS A 152 -10.95 14.04 10.89
C LYS A 152 -11.07 15.22 9.95
N ASP A 153 -10.88 14.98 8.64
CA ASP A 153 -11.00 15.99 7.59
C ASP A 153 -12.45 16.49 7.50
N SER A 154 -13.44 15.59 7.51
CA SER A 154 -14.86 15.98 7.50
C SER A 154 -15.23 16.76 8.76
N THR A 155 -14.81 16.26 9.93
CA THR A 155 -15.10 16.90 11.22
C THR A 155 -14.53 18.32 11.26
N PHE A 156 -13.28 18.48 10.86
CA PHE A 156 -12.61 19.78 10.78
C PHE A 156 -13.34 20.73 9.82
N ALA A 157 -13.61 20.28 8.60
CA ALA A 157 -14.21 21.13 7.58
C ALA A 157 -15.65 21.52 7.93
N MET A 158 -16.45 20.58 8.44
CA MET A 158 -17.80 20.85 8.94
C MET A 158 -17.81 21.86 10.11
N GLN A 159 -16.85 21.76 11.03
CA GLN A 159 -16.72 22.72 12.13
C GLN A 159 -16.41 24.13 11.60
N LYS A 160 -15.53 24.25 10.61
CA LYS A 160 -15.17 25.53 10.00
C LYS A 160 -16.30 26.14 9.18
N SER A 161 -16.97 25.36 8.34
CA SER A 161 -18.10 25.85 7.53
C SER A 161 -19.32 26.28 8.35
N LYS A 162 -19.42 25.87 9.63
CA LYS A 162 -20.45 26.40 10.55
C LYS A 162 -20.10 27.77 11.14
N GLN A 163 -18.83 28.17 11.08
CA GLN A 163 -18.34 29.43 11.66
C GLN A 163 -18.37 30.56 10.63
N ASP A 164 -17.96 30.27 9.39
CA ASP A 164 -17.92 31.22 8.29
C ASP A 164 -17.84 30.48 6.95
N HIS A 165 -17.80 31.23 5.85
CA HIS A 165 -17.51 30.73 4.52
C HIS A 165 -16.00 30.48 4.35
N TYR A 166 -15.60 29.20 4.29
CA TYR A 166 -14.21 28.78 4.13
C TYR A 166 -13.96 28.10 2.77
N ASN A 167 -12.76 28.32 2.23
CA ASN A 167 -12.16 27.47 1.22
C ASN A 167 -11.11 26.57 1.89
N PHE A 168 -11.02 25.32 1.45
CA PHE A 168 -10.08 24.34 1.99
C PHE A 168 -8.97 24.05 0.98
N PHE A 169 -7.77 23.78 1.49
CA PHE A 169 -6.61 23.44 0.66
C PHE A 169 -5.95 22.18 1.21
N ARG A 170 -5.73 21.18 0.35
CA ARG A 170 -4.96 19.96 0.68
C ARG A 170 -3.65 19.97 -0.09
N HIS A 171 -2.56 19.99 0.64
CA HIS A 171 -1.23 19.76 0.10
C HIS A 171 -0.78 18.36 0.49
N SER A 172 -0.39 17.53 -0.47
CA SER A 172 0.06 16.17 -0.20
C SER A 172 1.38 15.85 -0.90
N VAL A 173 2.18 15.02 -0.24
CA VAL A 173 3.40 14.43 -0.79
C VAL A 173 3.26 12.93 -0.69
N TYR A 174 3.38 12.25 -1.82
CA TYR A 174 3.20 10.80 -1.88
C TYR A 174 4.43 10.11 -2.47
N CYS A 175 4.72 8.93 -1.95
CA CYS A 175 5.85 8.10 -2.32
C CYS A 175 5.52 6.62 -2.08
N SER A 176 5.53 5.80 -3.13
CA SER A 176 5.36 4.35 -3.01
C SER A 176 6.71 3.66 -2.99
N PHE A 177 6.98 2.91 -1.92
CA PHE A 177 8.18 2.09 -1.82
C PHE A 177 7.90 0.60 -2.08
N TYR A 178 6.71 0.15 -1.71
CA TYR A 178 6.29 -1.25 -1.76
C TYR A 178 4.92 -1.37 -2.43
N ARG A 179 4.67 -2.53 -3.05
CA ARG A 179 3.35 -2.98 -3.53
C ARG A 179 3.20 -4.45 -3.23
#